data_AF-A0A519T1L5-F1
#
_entry.id   AF-A0A519T1L5-F1
#
_cell.length_a   1.000
_cell.length_b   1.000
_cell.length_c   1.000
_cell.angle_alpha   90.00
_cell.angle_beta   90.00
_cell.angle_gamma   90.00
#
_symmetry.space_group_name_H-M   'P 1'
#
loop_
_entity.id
_entity.type
_entity.pdbx_description
1 polymer ?
#
loop_
_entity_poly.entity_id
_entity_poly.type
_entity_poly.pdbx_seq_one_letter_code
_entity_poly.pdbx_strand_id
1 'polypeptide(L)'
;FRQAGATNVVWVWAPHPAYTFAAYYPGDAFVDWVGVGTLNYGTVAAWSQWWSFADIFGKYYPQLASYKKPIIITEFGSLKVGGSRSQWFKDALTDMPTKYPLVKSVVFYHNSNDNTTTMKVLDWTFKDDRQATSSIVQSVKTWD
;
A
#
# COMPACT_ATOMS: atom_id res chain seq x y z
N PHE A 1 -11.38 -24.49 0.63
CA PHE A 1 -9.95 -24.60 0.29
C PHE A 1 -9.24 -25.71 1.05
N ARG A 2 -9.04 -25.61 2.38
CA ARG A 2 -8.39 -26.69 3.15
C ARG A 2 -9.07 -28.05 2.99
N GLN A 3 -10.39 -28.10 3.18
CA GLN A 3 -11.19 -29.32 2.97
C GLN A 3 -11.14 -29.82 1.52
N ALA A 4 -10.88 -28.94 0.56
CA ALA A 4 -10.74 -29.29 -0.85
C ALA A 4 -9.30 -29.64 -1.24
N GLY A 5 -8.36 -29.71 -0.28
CA GLY A 5 -6.96 -30.06 -0.55
C GLY A 5 -6.14 -28.98 -1.29
N ALA A 6 -6.65 -27.75 -1.42
CA ALA A 6 -5.96 -26.68 -2.13
C ALA A 6 -4.79 -26.11 -1.32
N THR A 7 -3.58 -26.65 -1.54
CA THR A 7 -2.33 -26.27 -0.85
C THR A 7 -1.53 -25.16 -1.56
N ASN A 8 -1.96 -24.78 -2.76
CA ASN A 8 -1.33 -23.73 -3.58
C ASN A 8 -1.93 -22.33 -3.35
N VAL A 9 -2.76 -22.16 -2.32
CA VAL A 9 -3.46 -20.91 -2.01
C VAL A 9 -2.85 -20.25 -0.79
N VAL A 10 -2.61 -18.94 -0.90
CA VAL A 10 -2.12 -18.07 0.18
C VAL A 10 -3.25 -17.16 0.65
N TRP A 11 -3.43 -17.03 1.95
CA TRP A 11 -4.45 -16.20 2.59
C TRP A 11 -3.87 -14.86 3.03
N VAL A 12 -4.34 -13.78 2.40
CA VAL A 12 -4.00 -12.41 2.77
C VAL A 12 -5.15 -11.81 3.58
N TRP A 13 -4.90 -11.44 4.82
CA TRP A 13 -5.84 -10.65 5.62
C TRP A 13 -5.48 -9.18 5.51
N ALA A 14 -6.36 -8.37 4.90
CA ALA A 14 -6.06 -7.00 4.50
C ALA A 14 -6.94 -5.96 5.22
N PRO A 15 -6.58 -5.52 6.45
CA PRO A 15 -7.31 -4.46 7.13
C PRO A 15 -7.04 -3.09 6.53
N HIS A 16 -7.99 -2.16 6.71
CA HIS A 16 -7.76 -0.73 6.46
C HIS A 16 -7.25 -0.07 7.75
N PRO A 17 -5.98 0.40 7.83
CA PRO A 17 -5.34 0.78 9.10
C PRO A 17 -5.97 1.96 9.84
N ALA A 18 -6.74 2.81 9.16
CA ALA A 18 -7.45 3.92 9.80
C ALA A 18 -8.59 3.50 10.75
N TYR A 19 -8.98 2.23 10.75
CA TYR A 19 -10.02 1.69 11.64
C TYR A 19 -9.41 0.77 12.71
N THR A 20 -10.19 0.45 13.74
CA THR A 20 -9.80 -0.60 14.69
C THR A 20 -9.92 -1.96 14.02
N PHE A 21 -8.79 -2.57 13.65
CA PHE A 21 -8.79 -3.81 12.88
C PHE A 21 -8.49 -5.08 13.67
N ALA A 22 -7.93 -4.99 14.88
CA ALA A 22 -7.50 -6.17 15.64
C ALA A 22 -8.64 -7.16 15.93
N ALA A 23 -9.85 -6.65 16.16
CA ALA A 23 -11.05 -7.47 16.40
C ALA A 23 -11.47 -8.33 15.19
N TYR A 24 -10.99 -8.00 13.99
CA TYR A 24 -11.30 -8.70 12.74
C TYR A 24 -10.19 -9.66 12.30
N TYR A 25 -9.15 -9.84 13.10
CA TYR A 25 -8.09 -10.80 12.81
C TYR A 25 -8.61 -12.23 13.03
N PRO A 26 -8.65 -13.10 12.00
CA PRO A 26 -9.24 -14.43 12.13
C PRO A 26 -8.34 -15.43 12.87
N GLY A 27 -7.13 -15.02 13.25
CA GLY A 27 -6.13 -15.82 13.96
C GLY A 27 -5.00 -16.34 13.05
N ASP A 28 -3.83 -16.58 13.64
CA ASP A 28 -2.59 -16.96 12.95
C ASP A 28 -2.74 -18.19 12.06
N ALA A 29 -3.63 -19.10 12.44
CA ALA A 29 -3.92 -20.31 11.72
C ALA A 29 -4.72 -20.08 10.43
N PHE A 30 -5.20 -18.88 10.13
CA PHE A 30 -5.99 -18.56 8.93
C PHE A 30 -5.34 -17.51 8.02
N VAL A 31 -4.18 -16.99 8.41
CA VAL A 31 -3.51 -15.89 7.72
C VAL A 31 -2.07 -16.28 7.41
N ASP A 32 -1.72 -16.18 6.14
CA ASP A 32 -0.35 -16.36 5.67
C ASP A 32 0.36 -14.99 5.57
N TRP A 33 -0.36 -13.96 5.13
CA TRP A 33 0.15 -12.59 4.93
C TRP A 33 -0.79 -11.53 5.49
N VAL A 34 -0.23 -10.42 5.97
CA VAL A 34 -0.99 -9.20 6.27
C VAL A 34 -0.97 -8.28 5.05
N GLY A 35 -2.14 -7.81 4.62
CA GLY A 35 -2.30 -6.90 3.50
C GLY A 35 -2.61 -5.48 3.94
N VAL A 36 -2.09 -4.46 3.26
CA VAL A 36 -2.50 -3.07 3.50
C VAL A 36 -2.58 -2.29 2.18
N GLY A 37 -3.75 -1.70 1.91
CA GLY A 37 -3.89 -0.69 0.86
C GLY A 37 -3.29 0.64 1.31
N THR A 38 -2.47 1.25 0.46
CA THR A 38 -1.73 2.49 0.72
C THR A 38 -1.84 3.42 -0.49
N LEU A 39 -2.93 4.18 -0.53
CA LEU A 39 -3.26 5.11 -1.60
C LEU A 39 -3.30 6.54 -1.08
N ASN A 40 -2.47 7.42 -1.64
CA ASN A 40 -2.55 8.86 -1.40
C ASN A 40 -3.51 9.52 -2.40
N TYR A 41 -4.72 9.83 -1.94
CA TYR A 41 -5.76 10.52 -2.72
C TYR A 41 -5.48 12.02 -2.92
N GLY A 42 -4.49 12.59 -2.22
CA GLY A 42 -4.21 14.02 -2.32
C GLY A 42 -5.43 14.87 -1.95
N THR A 43 -5.59 16.02 -2.60
CA THR A 43 -6.71 16.95 -2.34
C THR A 43 -7.89 16.75 -3.30
N VAL A 44 -8.12 15.52 -3.77
CA VAL A 44 -9.16 15.25 -4.80
C VAL A 44 -10.60 15.29 -4.26
N ALA A 45 -10.79 15.06 -2.96
CA ALA A 45 -12.08 15.03 -2.30
C ALA A 45 -12.08 15.80 -0.97
N ALA A 46 -13.25 16.21 -0.49
CA ALA A 46 -13.38 16.99 0.75
C ALA A 46 -12.87 16.23 2.00
N TRP A 47 -12.91 14.90 1.98
CA TRP A 47 -12.39 14.04 3.05
C TRP A 47 -10.91 13.68 2.87
N SER A 48 -10.30 14.03 1.73
CA SER A 48 -8.93 13.66 1.41
C SER A 48 -7.99 14.86 1.55
N GLN A 49 -6.74 14.57 1.89
CA GLN A 49 -5.65 15.54 1.84
C GLN A 49 -4.38 14.84 1.38
N TRP A 50 -3.32 15.62 1.19
CA TRP A 50 -2.01 15.06 0.87
C TRP A 50 -1.44 14.33 2.10
N TRP A 51 -1.42 13.00 2.05
CA TRP A 51 -0.90 12.15 3.12
C TRP A 51 0.41 11.51 2.69
N SER A 52 1.42 11.54 3.56
CA SER A 52 2.68 10.82 3.31
C SER A 52 2.47 9.31 3.45
N PHE A 53 3.42 8.52 2.93
CA PHE A 53 3.46 7.08 3.19
C PHE A 53 3.53 6.75 4.70
N ALA A 54 4.25 7.56 5.47
CA ALA A 54 4.33 7.41 6.91
C ALA A 54 2.97 7.61 7.60
N ASP A 55 2.14 8.53 7.09
CA ASP A 55 0.81 8.80 7.64
C ASP A 55 -0.20 7.67 7.34
N ILE A 56 -0.10 7.05 6.16
CA ILE A 56 -1.03 6.02 5.69
C ILE A 56 -0.64 4.64 6.21
N PHE A 57 0.66 4.29 6.13
CA PHE A 57 1.19 2.97 6.47
C PHE A 57 2.16 3.03 7.66
N GLY A 58 3.16 3.90 7.59
CA GLY A 58 4.32 3.84 8.49
C GLY A 58 3.97 3.88 9.98
N LYS A 59 3.02 4.74 10.38
CA LYS A 59 2.58 4.85 11.78
C LYS A 59 1.86 3.60 12.31
N TYR A 60 1.28 2.79 11.43
CA TYR A 60 0.58 1.55 11.79
C TYR A 60 1.47 0.32 11.71
N TYR A 61 2.66 0.44 11.11
CA TYR A 61 3.59 -0.67 10.95
C TYR A 61 3.88 -1.44 12.24
N PRO A 62 4.12 -0.81 13.42
CA PRO A 62 4.37 -1.56 14.65
C PRO A 62 3.22 -2.51 15.03
N GLN A 63 1.96 -2.07 14.85
CA GLN A 63 0.79 -2.90 15.12
C GLN A 63 0.65 -4.01 14.08
N LEU A 64 0.86 -3.72 12.80
CA LEU A 64 0.83 -4.72 11.73
C LEU A 64 1.94 -5.76 11.89
N ALA A 65 3.13 -5.33 12.31
CA ALA A 65 4.28 -6.20 12.57
C ALA A 65 4.06 -7.13 13.76
N SER A 66 3.19 -6.76 14.71
CA SER A 66 2.89 -7.58 15.88
C SER A 66 2.25 -8.93 15.54
N TYR A 67 1.62 -9.06 14.36
CA TYR A 67 1.09 -10.34 13.86
C TYR A 67 2.17 -11.30 13.38
N LYS A 68 3.44 -10.85 13.25
CA LYS A 68 4.60 -11.69 12.88
C LYS A 68 4.42 -12.45 11.57
N LYS A 69 3.69 -11.87 10.62
CA LYS A 69 3.50 -12.37 9.26
C LYS A 69 4.21 -11.46 8.26
N PRO A 70 4.62 -11.97 7.08
CA PRO A 70 5.03 -11.10 5.98
C PRO A 70 3.88 -10.15 5.60
N ILE A 71 4.24 -8.92 5.25
CA ILE A 71 3.31 -7.85 4.87
C ILE A 71 3.41 -7.63 3.36
N ILE A 72 2.25 -7.54 2.71
CA ILE A 72 2.10 -7.08 1.33
C ILE A 72 1.37 -5.74 1.33
N ILE A 73 1.93 -4.75 0.65
CA ILE A 73 1.19 -3.54 0.32
C ILE A 73 0.33 -3.89 -0.89
N THR A 74 -0.96 -4.16 -0.64
CA THR A 74 -1.88 -4.76 -1.64
C THR A 74 -2.28 -3.77 -2.73
N GLU A 75 -2.22 -2.48 -2.41
CA GLU A 75 -2.45 -1.39 -3.34
C GLU A 75 -1.50 -0.26 -2.97
N PHE A 76 -0.68 0.19 -3.92
CA PHE A 76 0.31 1.23 -3.68
C PHE A 76 0.23 2.29 -4.76
N GLY A 77 0.02 3.55 -4.38
CA GLY A 77 -0.16 4.61 -5.34
C GLY A 77 -0.38 5.99 -4.73
N SER A 78 -0.19 7.01 -5.56
CA SER A 78 -0.48 8.39 -5.23
C SER A 78 -1.07 9.09 -6.44
N LEU A 79 -2.11 9.91 -6.22
CA LEU A 79 -2.55 10.88 -7.21
C LEU A 79 -1.54 12.02 -7.31
N LYS A 80 -1.68 12.84 -8.37
CA LYS A 80 -0.83 14.01 -8.64
C LYS A 80 -1.27 15.27 -7.87
N VAL A 81 -2.53 15.34 -7.45
CA VAL A 81 -3.12 16.55 -6.87
C VAL A 81 -2.72 16.70 -5.40
N GLY A 82 -2.36 17.91 -4.99
CA GLY A 82 -2.06 18.23 -3.59
C GLY A 82 -0.58 18.16 -3.18
N GLY A 83 0.33 17.70 -4.06
CA GLY A 83 1.76 17.64 -3.75
C GLY A 83 2.62 16.99 -4.83
N SER A 84 3.87 16.66 -4.49
CA SER A 84 4.82 16.05 -5.42
C SER A 84 4.73 14.52 -5.39
N ARG A 85 4.13 13.93 -6.43
CA ARG A 85 3.98 12.48 -6.55
C ARG A 85 5.32 11.74 -6.67
N SER A 86 6.29 12.31 -7.39
CA SER A 86 7.63 11.72 -7.51
C SER A 86 8.35 11.69 -6.15
N GLN A 87 8.23 12.76 -5.37
CA GLN A 87 8.76 12.82 -4.01
C GLN A 87 8.05 11.82 -3.08
N TRP A 88 6.72 11.68 -3.19
CA TRP A 88 5.96 10.71 -2.40
C TRP A 88 6.45 9.27 -2.64
N PHE A 89 6.66 8.87 -3.91
CA PHE A 89 7.22 7.56 -4.22
C PHE A 89 8.64 7.39 -3.69
N LYS A 90 9.48 8.42 -3.82
CA LYS A 90 10.84 8.39 -3.29
C LYS A 90 10.85 8.17 -1.77
N ASP A 91 10.08 8.97 -1.04
CA ASP A 91 9.99 8.91 0.44
C ASP A 91 9.43 7.57 0.92
N ALA A 92 8.46 7.02 0.20
CA ALA A 92 7.88 5.72 0.52
C ALA A 92 8.86 4.57 0.30
N LEU A 93 9.60 4.57 -0.82
CA LEU A 93 10.34 3.40 -1.30
C LEU A 93 11.79 3.38 -0.83
N THR A 94 12.50 4.51 -0.74
CA THR A 94 13.97 4.52 -0.56
C THR A 94 14.45 3.72 0.65
N ASP A 95 13.82 3.89 1.82
CA ASP A 95 14.19 3.19 3.05
C ASP A 95 13.22 2.06 3.41
N MET A 96 12.36 1.62 2.48
CA MET A 96 11.31 0.66 2.79
C MET A 96 11.85 -0.66 3.38
N PRO A 97 12.89 -1.29 2.80
CA PRO A 97 13.41 -2.57 3.32
C PRO A 97 13.98 -2.46 4.74
N THR A 98 14.59 -1.32 5.07
CA THR A 98 15.23 -1.09 6.37
C THR A 98 14.23 -0.63 7.44
N LYS A 99 13.30 0.28 7.09
CA LYS A 99 12.28 0.79 8.02
C LYS A 99 11.15 -0.21 8.26
N TYR A 100 10.82 -1.03 7.25
CA TYR A 100 9.66 -1.92 7.28
C TYR A 100 10.04 -3.36 6.87
N PRO A 101 10.94 -4.04 7.62
CA PRO A 101 11.54 -5.30 7.20
C PRO A 101 10.54 -6.46 6.98
N LEU A 102 9.33 -6.40 7.52
CA LEU A 102 8.29 -7.40 7.24
C LEU A 102 7.54 -7.14 5.93
N VAL A 103 7.70 -5.98 5.29
CA VAL A 103 7.15 -5.73 3.95
C VAL A 103 7.97 -6.52 2.95
N LYS A 104 7.35 -7.53 2.34
CA LYS A 104 7.99 -8.44 1.38
C LYS A 104 7.42 -8.31 -0.04
N SER A 105 6.37 -7.51 -0.22
CA SER A 105 5.76 -7.28 -1.52
C SER A 105 5.05 -5.93 -1.57
N VAL A 106 5.09 -5.29 -2.74
CA VAL A 106 4.40 -4.03 -3.05
C VAL A 106 3.70 -4.19 -4.38
N VAL A 107 2.38 -3.97 -4.40
CA VAL A 107 1.55 -4.07 -5.59
C VAL A 107 1.10 -2.66 -5.97
N PHE A 108 1.63 -2.16 -7.07
CA PHE A 108 1.22 -0.86 -7.60
C PHE A 108 -0.23 -0.90 -8.09
N TYR A 109 -1.06 0.03 -7.63
CA TYR A 109 -2.42 0.20 -8.14
C TYR A 109 -2.37 1.03 -9.44
N HIS A 110 -2.52 0.36 -10.58
CA HIS A 110 -2.36 0.96 -11.90
C HIS A 110 -3.68 0.94 -12.69
N ASN A 111 -4.56 1.89 -12.38
CA ASN A 111 -5.88 2.01 -13.00
C ASN A 111 -6.15 3.46 -13.39
N SER A 112 -6.51 3.71 -14.65
CA SER A 112 -6.87 5.04 -15.17
C SER A 112 -8.36 5.36 -15.09
N ASN A 113 -9.17 4.40 -14.62
CA ASN A 113 -10.62 4.52 -14.59
C ASN A 113 -11.18 4.07 -13.22
N ASP A 114 -10.69 4.67 -12.14
CA ASP A 114 -11.21 4.43 -10.80
C ASP A 114 -12.37 5.40 -10.49
N ASN A 115 -13.57 4.88 -10.29
CA ASN A 115 -14.78 5.63 -9.99
C ASN A 115 -15.15 5.66 -8.51
N THR A 116 -14.19 5.41 -7.61
CA THR A 116 -14.40 5.41 -6.16
C THR A 116 -14.87 6.77 -5.63
N THR A 117 -14.53 7.88 -6.30
CA THR A 117 -15.07 9.20 -5.95
C THR A 117 -16.31 9.52 -6.77
N THR A 118 -17.34 10.07 -6.11
CA THR A 118 -18.65 10.35 -6.72
C THR A 118 -18.57 11.33 -7.90
N MET A 119 -17.62 12.27 -7.86
CA MET A 119 -17.60 13.44 -8.75
C MET A 119 -16.51 13.38 -9.83
N LYS A 120 -15.58 12.43 -9.76
CA LYS A 120 -14.41 12.40 -10.64
C LYS A 120 -13.85 10.99 -10.78
N VAL A 121 -13.59 10.59 -12.03
CA VAL A 121 -12.78 9.40 -12.33
C VAL A 121 -11.32 9.72 -12.00
N LEU A 122 -10.71 8.85 -11.19
CA LEU A 122 -9.33 8.95 -10.76
C LEU A 122 -8.40 8.17 -11.69
N ASP A 123 -7.24 8.75 -11.94
CA ASP A 123 -6.17 8.13 -12.72
C ASP A 123 -4.93 7.92 -11.83
N TRP A 124 -4.71 6.66 -11.47
CA TRP A 124 -3.57 6.20 -10.66
C TRP A 124 -2.38 5.78 -11.52
N THR A 125 -2.52 5.77 -12.85
CA THR A 125 -1.43 5.35 -13.72
C THR A 125 -0.25 6.30 -13.60
N PHE A 126 0.94 5.70 -13.67
CA PHE A 126 2.21 6.42 -13.54
C PHE A 126 3.21 6.05 -14.63
N LYS A 127 2.89 5.11 -15.53
CA LYS A 127 3.81 4.61 -16.57
C LYS A 127 4.34 5.74 -17.48
N ASP A 128 3.50 6.73 -17.76
CA ASP A 128 3.83 7.87 -18.63
C ASP A 128 4.32 9.10 -17.83
N ASP A 129 4.36 9.00 -16.49
CA ASP A 129 4.94 10.03 -15.63
C ASP A 129 6.43 9.76 -15.42
N ARG A 130 7.25 10.41 -16.25
CA ARG A 130 8.72 10.26 -16.21
C ARG A 130 9.34 10.60 -14.87
N GLN A 131 8.79 11.57 -14.14
CA GLN A 131 9.33 11.94 -12.83
C GLN A 131 9.03 10.83 -11.81
N ALA A 132 7.78 10.37 -11.76
CA ALA A 132 7.39 9.29 -10.86
C ALA A 132 8.14 7.98 -11.15
N THR A 133 8.20 7.57 -12.42
CA THR A 133 8.91 6.34 -12.83
C THR A 133 10.40 6.40 -12.55
N SER A 134 11.06 7.54 -12.80
CA SER A 134 12.48 7.71 -12.47
C SER A 134 12.72 7.58 -10.97
N SER A 135 11.88 8.23 -10.14
CA SER A 135 11.99 8.12 -8.69
C SER A 135 11.76 6.70 -8.18
N ILE A 136 10.73 6.00 -8.68
CA ILE A 136 10.46 4.59 -8.32
C ILE A 136 11.67 3.71 -8.66
N VAL A 137 12.19 3.81 -9.88
CA VAL A 137 13.33 2.98 -10.33
C VAL A 137 14.57 3.28 -9.49
N GLN A 138 14.86 4.55 -9.20
CA GLN A 138 16.00 4.92 -8.38
C GLN A 138 15.88 4.39 -6.95
N SER A 139 14.70 4.49 -6.33
CA SER A 139 14.48 4.01 -4.97
C SER A 139 14.50 2.49 -4.86
N VAL A 140 13.92 1.75 -5.82
CA VAL A 140 13.92 0.29 -5.76
C VAL A 140 15.30 -0.31 -6.04
N LYS A 141 16.15 0.39 -6.82
CA LYS A 141 17.54 -0.04 -7.04
C LYS A 141 18.41 -0.01 -5.79
N THR A 142 17.98 0.64 -4.72
CA THR A 142 18.69 0.65 -3.43
C THR A 142 18.20 -0.43 -2.47
N TRP A 143 17.29 -1.32 -2.93
CA TRP A 143 16.84 -2.45 -2.14
C TRP A 143 17.84 -3.59 -2.32
N ASP A 144 18.51 -3.97 -1.23
CA ASP A 144 19.42 -5.13 -1.16
C ASP A 144 18.64 -6.46 -1.04
#